data_AF-N2BMY9-F1
#
_entry.id   AF-N2BMY9-F1
#
_cell.length_a   1.000
_cell.length_b   1.000
_cell.length_c   1.000
_cell.angle_alpha   90.00
_cell.angle_beta   90.00
_cell.angle_gamma   90.00
#
_symmetry.space_group_name_H-M   'P 1'
#
loop_
_entity.id
_entity.type
_entity.pdbx_description
1 polymer ?
#
loop_
_entity_poly.entity_id
_entity_poly.type
_entity_poly.pdbx_seq_one_letter_code
_entity_poly.pdbx_strand_id
1 'polypeptide(L)'
;MNDISQSSMAVFIDYENLALGTGKRKRNGHQEPGPAPEVKRIFERLVDKGRIVVKRAYCDWQRFDTAITPLHELGIELIEIPDRAFTGKNSADIRLAVDAVEMCLNREHIDTFAILSGDSDFSPLVSKLKEFGKQVIGVGMKASTSSLLAENCDEFMYYEDIMSAGRIPDFTAKVPAEKHECYQLLFETIDAVQSESDSAIFASQLKSTMRRKRPQFSERSFGYRSFTKLLNEASSYGFIKIHTDQKSGTAVVDGFCE
;
A
#
# COMPACT_ATOMS: atom_id res chain seq x y z
N MET A 1 29.49 -1.82 24.07
CA MET A 1 29.16 -2.31 22.71
C MET A 1 27.64 -2.28 22.62
N ASN A 2 27.06 -1.23 22.05
CA ASN A 2 25.65 -1.26 21.71
C ASN A 2 25.54 -2.09 20.44
N ASP A 3 25.20 -3.36 20.61
CA ASP A 3 24.72 -4.19 19.52
C ASP A 3 23.41 -3.53 19.07
N ILE A 4 23.40 -2.92 17.88
CA ILE A 4 22.16 -2.44 17.26
C ILE A 4 21.46 -3.74 16.84
N SER A 5 20.73 -4.37 17.77
CA SER A 5 19.94 -5.54 17.44
C SER A 5 18.92 -5.09 16.40
N GLN A 6 19.14 -5.46 15.14
CA GLN A 6 18.15 -5.23 14.10
C GLN A 6 16.85 -5.88 14.56
N SER A 7 15.79 -5.08 14.67
CA SER A 7 14.45 -5.56 14.99
C SER A 7 14.09 -6.72 14.08
N SER A 8 13.51 -7.77 14.66
CA SER A 8 13.20 -9.00 13.93
C SER A 8 11.69 -9.19 13.79
N MET A 9 11.28 -9.45 12.56
CA MET A 9 9.89 -9.33 12.14
C MET A 9 9.30 -10.66 11.66
N ALA A 10 8.07 -10.94 12.08
CA ALA A 10 7.23 -11.97 11.48
C ALA A 10 6.16 -11.33 10.59
N VAL A 11 6.00 -11.85 9.37
CA VAL A 11 5.02 -11.36 8.40
C VAL A 11 3.93 -12.41 8.21
N PHE A 12 2.69 -12.01 8.46
CA PHE A 12 1.49 -12.81 8.31
C PHE A 12 0.60 -12.21 7.22
N ILE A 13 0.28 -13.01 6.22
CA ILE A 13 -0.41 -12.58 5.00
C ILE A 13 -1.77 -13.23 4.91
N ASP A 14 -2.81 -12.42 5.01
CA ASP A 14 -4.15 -12.80 4.57
C ASP A 14 -4.21 -12.61 3.06
N TYR A 15 -3.85 -13.67 2.33
CA TYR A 15 -3.66 -13.56 0.88
C TYR A 15 -5.00 -13.35 0.15
N GLU A 16 -6.08 -13.94 0.67
CA GLU A 16 -7.41 -13.76 0.10
C GLU A 16 -7.86 -12.30 0.24
N ASN A 17 -7.69 -11.67 1.41
CA ASN A 17 -8.03 -10.25 1.59
C ASN A 17 -7.22 -9.33 0.68
N LEU A 18 -5.91 -9.58 0.54
CA LEU A 18 -5.07 -8.82 -0.41
C LEU A 18 -5.53 -9.01 -1.86
N ALA A 19 -5.74 -10.25 -2.30
CA ALA A 19 -6.12 -10.55 -3.68
C ALA A 19 -7.52 -10.03 -4.02
N LEU A 20 -8.48 -10.10 -3.10
CA LEU A 20 -9.79 -9.47 -3.24
C LEU A 20 -9.68 -7.94 -3.25
N GLY A 21 -8.75 -7.40 -2.46
CA GLY A 21 -8.45 -5.99 -2.35
C GLY A 21 -7.98 -5.35 -3.65
N THR A 22 -7.17 -6.05 -4.45
CA THR A 22 -6.73 -5.59 -5.79
C THR A 22 -7.85 -5.65 -6.85
N GLY A 23 -8.96 -6.33 -6.52
CA GLY A 23 -10.11 -6.52 -7.39
C GLY A 23 -11.07 -5.33 -7.43
N LYS A 24 -12.01 -5.37 -8.39
CA LYS A 24 -13.10 -4.39 -8.46
C LYS A 24 -14.35 -4.95 -7.80
N ARG A 25 -14.95 -4.16 -6.91
CA ARG A 25 -16.25 -4.50 -6.31
C ARG A 25 -17.35 -4.42 -7.37
N LYS A 26 -18.04 -5.53 -7.64
CA LYS A 26 -19.15 -5.55 -8.59
C LYS A 26 -20.40 -4.90 -7.98
N ARG A 27 -21.29 -4.43 -8.86
CA ARG A 27 -22.57 -3.77 -8.52
C ARG A 27 -23.50 -4.61 -7.64
N ASN A 28 -23.32 -5.94 -7.63
CA ASN A 28 -24.07 -6.91 -6.84
C ASN A 28 -23.43 -7.19 -5.46
N GLY A 29 -22.39 -6.46 -5.07
CA GLY A 29 -21.72 -6.62 -3.78
C GLY A 29 -20.68 -7.74 -3.73
N HIS A 30 -20.59 -8.59 -4.75
CA HIS A 30 -19.54 -9.60 -4.86
C HIS A 30 -18.21 -8.95 -5.27
N GLN A 31 -17.13 -9.36 -4.61
CA GLN A 31 -15.77 -8.95 -4.90
C GLN A 31 -15.05 -10.13 -5.54
N GLU A 32 -14.55 -9.93 -6.75
CA GLU A 32 -13.68 -10.91 -7.42
C GLU A 32 -12.24 -10.49 -7.23
N PRO A 33 -11.31 -11.44 -7.08
CA PRO A 33 -9.90 -11.11 -6.95
C PRO A 33 -9.41 -10.37 -8.20
N GLY A 34 -8.54 -9.38 -7.98
CA GLY A 34 -7.92 -8.61 -9.05
C GLY A 34 -6.63 -9.25 -9.55
N PRO A 35 -5.73 -8.45 -10.15
CA PRO A 35 -4.37 -8.87 -10.41
C PRO A 35 -3.69 -9.39 -9.13
N ALA A 36 -2.81 -10.39 -9.28
CA ALA A 36 -2.06 -10.94 -8.15
C ALA A 36 -1.32 -9.80 -7.39
N PRO A 37 -1.42 -9.74 -6.05
CA PRO A 37 -0.73 -8.72 -5.26
C PRO A 37 0.79 -8.80 -5.43
N GLU A 38 1.47 -7.65 -5.54
CA GLU A 38 2.93 -7.57 -5.61
C GLU A 38 3.57 -7.73 -4.23
N VAL A 39 3.48 -8.94 -3.66
CA VAL A 39 4.00 -9.25 -2.31
C VAL A 39 5.50 -8.92 -2.16
N LYS A 40 6.27 -9.08 -3.25
CA LYS A 40 7.69 -8.72 -3.27
C LYS A 40 7.94 -7.25 -2.92
N ARG A 41 7.16 -6.32 -3.51
CA ARG A 41 7.25 -4.87 -3.23
C ARG A 41 6.92 -4.55 -1.78
N ILE A 42 5.95 -5.26 -1.20
CA ILE A 42 5.60 -5.12 0.21
C ILE A 42 6.79 -5.52 1.09
N PHE A 43 7.44 -6.65 0.79
CA PHE A 43 8.63 -7.07 1.53
C PHE A 43 9.79 -6.10 1.40
N GLU A 44 10.03 -5.55 0.20
CA GLU A 44 11.06 -4.50 -0.01
C GLU A 44 10.83 -3.32 0.94
N ARG A 45 9.57 -2.92 1.15
CA ARG A 45 9.22 -1.86 2.11
C ARG A 45 9.29 -2.27 3.58
N LEU A 46 8.98 -3.52 3.91
CA LEU A 46 9.06 -4.02 5.29
C LEU A 46 10.50 -4.25 5.75
N VAL A 47 11.43 -4.55 4.83
CA VAL A 47 12.85 -4.73 5.16
C VAL A 47 13.47 -3.44 5.73
N ASP A 48 12.98 -2.27 5.31
CA ASP A 48 13.41 -0.97 5.87
C ASP A 48 13.05 -0.81 7.36
N LYS A 49 12.10 -1.63 7.86
CA LYS A 49 11.58 -1.57 9.23
C LYS A 49 12.21 -2.61 10.15
N GLY A 50 12.78 -3.67 9.58
CA GLY A 50 13.39 -4.75 10.36
C GLY A 50 13.71 -5.96 9.50
N ARG A 51 14.49 -6.88 10.08
CA ARG A 51 14.84 -8.13 9.44
C ARG A 51 13.66 -9.09 9.48
N ILE A 52 13.10 -9.42 8.32
CA ILE A 52 12.04 -10.43 8.19
C ILE A 52 12.63 -11.82 8.45
N VAL A 53 12.18 -12.48 9.52
CA VAL A 53 12.62 -13.83 9.92
C VAL A 53 11.55 -14.90 9.72
N VAL A 54 10.28 -14.50 9.62
CA VAL A 54 9.15 -15.39 9.33
C VAL A 54 8.27 -14.78 8.26
N LYS A 55 7.79 -15.60 7.34
CA LYS A 55 6.83 -15.23 6.29
C LYS A 55 5.80 -16.35 6.17
N ARG A 56 4.53 -16.07 6.46
CA ARG A 56 3.41 -17.02 6.34
C ARG A 56 2.25 -16.41 5.59
N ALA A 57 1.69 -17.14 4.64
CA ALA A 57 0.48 -16.74 3.95
C ALA A 57 -0.64 -17.76 4.19
N TYR A 58 -1.86 -17.27 4.38
CA TYR A 58 -3.04 -18.06 4.72
C TYR A 58 -4.05 -17.90 3.59
N CYS A 59 -4.46 -19.02 2.98
CA CYS A 59 -5.40 -19.01 1.87
C CYS A 59 -5.97 -20.40 1.58
N ASP A 60 -7.10 -20.46 0.89
CA ASP A 60 -7.51 -21.63 0.12
C ASP A 60 -6.73 -21.65 -1.20
N TRP A 61 -5.58 -22.35 -1.25
CA TRP A 61 -4.69 -22.30 -2.41
C TRP A 61 -5.28 -22.95 -3.66
N GLN A 62 -6.37 -23.73 -3.54
CA GLN A 62 -7.11 -24.24 -4.69
C GLN A 62 -7.75 -23.11 -5.52
N ARG A 63 -8.01 -21.95 -4.90
CA ARG A 63 -8.56 -20.77 -5.58
C ARG A 63 -7.48 -19.86 -6.19
N PHE A 64 -6.24 -20.02 -5.76
CA PHE A 64 -5.11 -19.14 -6.11
C PHE A 64 -3.87 -19.94 -6.49
N ASP A 65 -4.05 -20.98 -7.30
CA ASP A 65 -2.98 -21.90 -7.72
C ASP A 65 -1.80 -21.19 -8.40
N THR A 66 -2.08 -20.18 -9.22
CA THR A 66 -1.08 -19.34 -9.91
C THR A 66 -0.20 -18.53 -8.95
N ALA A 67 -0.63 -18.32 -7.71
CA ALA A 67 0.13 -17.59 -6.69
C ALA A 67 1.15 -18.47 -5.96
N ILE A 68 0.99 -19.79 -5.99
CA ILE A 68 1.80 -20.74 -5.20
C ILE A 68 3.29 -20.60 -5.56
N THR A 69 3.64 -20.72 -6.84
CA THR A 69 5.05 -20.68 -7.27
C THR A 69 5.72 -19.34 -6.95
N PRO A 70 5.16 -18.17 -7.31
CA PRO A 70 5.77 -16.89 -6.97
C PRO A 70 5.95 -16.66 -5.46
N LEU A 71 4.97 -17.05 -4.64
CA LEU A 71 5.07 -16.88 -3.18
C LEU A 71 6.10 -17.83 -2.57
N HIS A 72 6.18 -19.07 -3.06
CA HIS A 72 7.18 -20.04 -2.63
C HIS A 72 8.60 -19.57 -2.97
N GLU A 73 8.82 -18.97 -4.15
CA GLU A 73 10.10 -18.36 -4.54
C GLU A 73 10.53 -17.20 -3.63
N LEU A 74 9.58 -16.52 -2.99
CA LEU A 74 9.84 -15.48 -1.97
C LEU A 74 10.15 -16.05 -0.58
N GLY A 75 10.16 -17.38 -0.43
CA GLY A 75 10.39 -18.09 0.82
C GLY A 75 9.23 -17.98 1.80
N ILE A 76 8.00 -17.87 1.29
CA ILE A 76 6.78 -17.78 2.10
C ILE A 76 6.28 -19.19 2.39
N GLU A 77 6.02 -19.48 3.68
CA GLU A 77 5.32 -20.70 4.09
C GLU A 77 3.82 -20.55 3.76
N LEU A 78 3.30 -21.44 2.92
CA LEU A 78 1.91 -21.42 2.46
C LEU A 78 1.05 -22.31 3.37
N ILE A 79 0.18 -21.69 4.15
CA ILE A 79 -0.75 -22.37 5.06
C ILE A 79 -2.08 -22.57 4.32
N GLU A 80 -2.41 -23.82 4.02
CA GLU A 80 -3.67 -24.19 3.36
C GLU A 80 -4.84 -24.08 4.35
N ILE A 81 -5.87 -23.35 3.95
CA ILE A 81 -7.13 -23.18 4.68
C ILE A 81 -8.28 -23.63 3.78
N PRO A 82 -8.68 -24.92 3.84
CA PRO A 82 -9.75 -25.42 2.98
C PRO A 82 -11.10 -24.80 3.36
N ASP A 83 -11.74 -24.10 2.41
CA ASP A 83 -13.07 -23.54 2.65
C ASP A 83 -14.13 -24.65 2.55
N ARG A 84 -14.67 -25.08 3.70
CA ARG A 84 -15.84 -25.96 3.74
C ARG A 84 -17.08 -25.10 3.58
N ALA A 85 -17.67 -25.19 2.38
CA ALA A 85 -18.78 -24.47 1.74
C ALA A 85 -20.03 -24.01 2.53
N PHE A 86 -20.06 -23.98 3.86
CA PHE A 86 -21.21 -23.49 4.63
C PHE A 86 -20.89 -22.49 5.76
N THR A 87 -19.64 -22.34 6.20
CA THR A 87 -19.29 -21.43 7.32
C THR A 87 -17.88 -20.79 7.24
N GLY A 88 -17.12 -21.02 6.16
CA GLY A 88 -15.66 -20.86 6.17
C GLY A 88 -15.06 -19.45 6.09
N LYS A 89 -15.85 -18.38 6.12
CA LYS A 89 -15.38 -17.00 5.86
C LYS A 89 -14.28 -16.49 6.80
N ASN A 90 -14.18 -17.00 8.03
CA ASN A 90 -13.22 -16.50 9.03
C ASN A 90 -12.15 -17.54 9.42
N SER A 91 -12.05 -18.66 8.68
CA SER A 91 -11.13 -19.75 9.07
C SER A 91 -9.67 -19.33 8.92
N ALA A 92 -9.36 -18.55 7.88
CA ALA A 92 -8.03 -18.02 7.63
C ALA A 92 -7.64 -17.02 8.73
N ASP A 93 -8.52 -16.08 9.06
CA ASP A 93 -8.28 -15.05 10.09
C ASP A 93 -8.03 -15.67 11.46
N ILE A 94 -8.85 -16.64 11.85
CA ILE A 94 -8.70 -17.36 13.12
C ILE A 94 -7.35 -18.09 13.12
N ARG A 95 -7.01 -18.80 12.05
CA ARG A 95 -5.76 -19.55 12.00
C ARG A 95 -4.53 -18.64 12.03
N LEU A 96 -4.57 -17.53 11.29
CA LEU A 96 -3.54 -16.50 11.28
C LEU A 96 -3.35 -15.92 12.69
N ALA A 97 -4.44 -15.52 13.35
CA ALA A 97 -4.38 -14.96 14.69
C ALA A 97 -3.82 -15.93 15.73
N VAL A 98 -4.22 -17.21 15.67
CA VAL A 98 -3.68 -18.26 16.55
C VAL A 98 -2.18 -18.44 16.34
N ASP A 99 -1.72 -18.59 15.09
CA ASP A 99 -0.31 -18.77 14.78
C ASP A 99 0.53 -17.53 15.19
N ALA A 100 -0.01 -16.33 15.02
CA ALA A 100 0.66 -15.08 15.41
C ALA A 100 0.82 -14.96 16.93
N VAL A 101 -0.22 -15.27 17.70
CA VAL A 101 -0.15 -15.29 19.17
C VAL A 101 0.78 -16.40 19.68
N GLU A 102 0.69 -17.61 19.12
CA GLU A 102 1.61 -18.70 19.45
C GLU A 102 3.07 -18.27 19.21
N MET A 103 3.33 -17.63 18.07
CA MET A 103 4.66 -17.14 17.73
C MET A 103 5.14 -16.06 18.70
N CYS A 104 4.27 -15.11 19.04
CA CYS A 104 4.56 -14.07 20.02
C CYS A 104 4.99 -14.64 21.38
N LEU A 105 4.35 -15.74 21.80
CA LEU A 105 4.62 -16.38 23.09
C LEU A 105 5.88 -17.25 23.08
N ASN A 106 6.20 -17.89 21.96
CA ASN A 106 7.28 -18.88 21.88
C ASN A 106 8.58 -18.35 21.24
N ARG A 107 8.57 -17.16 20.63
CA ARG A 107 9.71 -16.58 19.93
C ARG A 107 10.00 -15.16 20.40
N GLU A 108 10.62 -15.05 21.58
CA GLU A 108 10.91 -13.75 22.23
C GLU A 108 11.70 -12.78 21.34
N HIS A 109 12.62 -13.30 20.51
CA HIS A 109 13.44 -12.49 19.60
C HIS A 109 12.64 -11.75 18.52
N ILE A 110 11.41 -12.18 18.22
CA ILE A 110 10.52 -11.50 17.28
C ILE A 110 9.82 -10.37 18.04
N ASP A 111 10.19 -9.15 17.72
CA ASP A 111 9.68 -7.94 18.38
C ASP A 111 8.64 -7.21 17.52
N THR A 112 8.55 -7.54 16.23
CA THR A 112 7.67 -6.85 15.27
C THR A 112 6.81 -7.84 14.48
N PHE A 113 5.54 -7.51 14.32
CA PHE A 113 4.56 -8.31 13.59
C PHE A 113 3.95 -7.48 12.47
N ALA A 114 4.15 -7.89 11.22
CA ALA A 114 3.48 -7.30 10.07
C ALA A 114 2.24 -8.14 9.72
N ILE A 115 1.06 -7.54 9.80
CA ILE A 115 -0.21 -8.15 9.44
C ILE A 115 -0.69 -7.54 8.12
N LEU A 116 -0.62 -8.32 7.04
CA LEU A 116 -1.07 -7.89 5.72
C LEU A 116 -2.55 -8.25 5.57
N SER A 117 -3.41 -7.41 6.14
CA SER A 117 -4.86 -7.42 5.94
C SER A 117 -5.44 -6.04 6.25
N GLY A 118 -6.53 -5.67 5.58
CA GLY A 118 -7.33 -4.49 5.90
C GLY A 118 -8.49 -4.76 6.87
N ASP A 119 -8.72 -6.02 7.26
CA ASP A 119 -9.90 -6.43 8.01
C ASP A 119 -9.85 -6.01 9.49
N SER A 120 -10.90 -5.33 9.95
CA SER A 120 -11.05 -4.94 11.36
C SER A 120 -11.12 -6.12 12.32
N ASP A 121 -11.43 -7.33 11.86
CA ASP A 121 -11.45 -8.54 12.69
C ASP A 121 -10.07 -8.88 13.26
N PHE A 122 -8.98 -8.32 12.71
CA PHE A 122 -7.64 -8.42 13.29
C PHE A 122 -7.35 -7.41 14.42
N SER A 123 -8.24 -6.46 14.71
CA SER A 123 -8.01 -5.46 15.77
C SER A 123 -7.71 -6.09 17.15
N PRO A 124 -8.42 -7.16 17.60
CA PRO A 124 -8.08 -7.85 18.84
C PRO A 124 -6.68 -8.48 18.83
N LEU A 125 -6.24 -9.03 17.69
CA LEU A 125 -4.88 -9.57 17.53
C LEU A 125 -3.84 -8.46 17.69
N VAL A 126 -4.03 -7.33 17.00
CA VAL A 126 -3.15 -6.15 17.11
C VAL A 126 -3.03 -5.70 18.56
N SER A 127 -4.16 -5.51 19.24
CA SER A 127 -4.17 -5.11 20.66
C SER A 127 -3.44 -6.11 21.54
N LYS A 128 -3.60 -7.42 21.29
CA LYS A 128 -2.95 -8.46 22.08
C LYS A 128 -1.44 -8.51 21.87
N LEU A 129 -0.97 -8.35 20.63
CA LEU A 129 0.46 -8.26 20.31
C LEU A 129 1.10 -7.04 21.00
N LYS A 130 0.40 -5.90 20.99
CA LYS A 130 0.84 -4.68 21.68
C LYS A 130 0.85 -4.84 23.20
N GLU A 131 -0.13 -5.57 23.77
CA GLU A 131 -0.15 -5.93 25.19
C GLU A 131 1.11 -6.73 25.59
N PHE A 132 1.63 -7.56 24.68
CA PHE A 132 2.90 -8.28 24.84
C PHE A 132 4.15 -7.45 24.49
N GLY A 133 3.99 -6.14 24.27
CA GLY A 133 5.09 -5.21 23.98
C GLY A 133 5.68 -5.38 22.57
N LYS A 134 4.95 -6.00 21.64
CA LYS A 134 5.38 -6.13 20.24
C LYS A 134 4.95 -4.90 19.43
N GLN A 135 5.78 -4.50 18.48
CA GLN A 135 5.40 -3.54 17.46
C GLN A 135 4.52 -4.22 16.40
N VAL A 136 3.47 -3.52 15.95
CA VAL A 136 2.56 -4.05 14.94
C VAL A 136 2.47 -3.11 13.73
N ILE A 137 2.82 -3.65 12.57
CA ILE A 137 2.72 -2.97 11.28
C ILE A 137 1.53 -3.55 10.53
N GLY A 138 0.53 -2.75 10.23
CA GLY A 138 -0.56 -3.13 9.34
C GLY A 138 -0.22 -2.83 7.89
N VAL A 139 -0.63 -3.69 6.97
CA VAL A 139 -0.58 -3.41 5.53
C VAL A 139 -1.92 -3.78 4.91
N GLY A 140 -2.56 -2.85 4.21
CA GLY A 140 -3.86 -3.10 3.60
C GLY A 140 -4.19 -2.15 2.46
N MET A 141 -5.29 -2.41 1.75
CA MET A 141 -5.76 -1.53 0.68
C MET A 141 -6.50 -0.32 1.25
N LYS A 142 -6.29 0.89 0.71
CA LYS A 142 -6.99 2.11 1.17
C LYS A 142 -8.51 1.97 1.15
N ALA A 143 -9.05 1.33 0.13
CA ALA A 143 -10.50 1.26 -0.08
C ALA A 143 -11.23 0.26 0.83
N SER A 144 -10.53 -0.74 1.36
CA SER A 144 -11.13 -1.81 2.19
C SER A 144 -10.57 -1.87 3.61
N THR A 145 -9.54 -1.08 3.92
CA THR A 145 -8.99 -0.99 5.27
C THR A 145 -9.92 -0.22 6.20
N SER A 146 -10.22 -0.80 7.36
CA SER A 146 -10.91 -0.10 8.44
C SER A 146 -10.02 0.95 9.11
N SER A 147 -10.53 2.16 9.32
CA SER A 147 -9.80 3.20 10.08
C SER A 147 -9.45 2.75 11.49
N LEU A 148 -10.32 1.94 12.12
CA LEU A 148 -10.09 1.39 13.45
C LEU A 148 -8.84 0.48 13.48
N LEU A 149 -8.65 -0.37 12.47
CA LEU A 149 -7.47 -1.22 12.37
C LEU A 149 -6.22 -0.37 12.17
N ALA A 150 -6.29 0.56 11.22
CA ALA A 150 -5.16 1.44 10.88
C ALA A 150 -4.69 2.27 12.09
N GLU A 151 -5.62 2.80 12.89
CA GLU A 151 -5.32 3.56 14.10
C GLU A 151 -4.81 2.69 15.26
N ASN A 152 -5.16 1.40 15.29
CA ASN A 152 -4.72 0.48 16.35
C ASN A 152 -3.28 -0.03 16.14
N CYS A 153 -2.84 -0.15 14.89
CA CYS A 153 -1.45 -0.49 14.56
C CYS A 153 -0.48 0.61 14.99
N ASP A 154 0.79 0.26 15.23
CA ASP A 154 1.83 1.26 15.51
C ASP A 154 2.27 2.00 14.24
N GLU A 155 2.26 1.28 13.12
CA GLU A 155 2.40 1.83 11.78
C GLU A 155 1.41 1.14 10.84
N PHE A 156 0.84 1.88 9.88
CA PHE A 156 0.00 1.29 8.84
C PHE A 156 0.45 1.76 7.47
N MET A 157 0.71 0.82 6.57
CA MET A 157 1.15 1.07 5.20
C MET A 157 0.05 0.70 4.22
N TYR A 158 -0.26 1.60 3.29
CA TYR A 158 -1.24 1.30 2.26
C TYR A 158 -0.59 0.65 1.04
N TYR A 159 -1.18 -0.44 0.56
CA TYR A 159 -0.68 -1.16 -0.61
C TYR A 159 -0.51 -0.26 -1.83
N GLU A 160 -1.48 0.61 -2.10
CA GLU A 160 -1.43 1.54 -3.22
C GLU A 160 -0.21 2.45 -3.13
N ASP A 161 0.12 2.95 -1.94
CA ASP A 161 1.29 3.81 -1.74
C ASP A 161 2.59 3.04 -1.94
N ILE A 162 2.66 1.78 -1.52
CA ILE A 162 3.81 0.89 -1.77
C ILE A 162 4.02 0.69 -3.27
N MET A 163 2.95 0.47 -4.04
CA MET A 163 3.03 0.29 -5.49
C MET A 163 3.45 1.60 -6.18
N SER A 164 2.92 2.73 -5.72
CA SER A 164 3.27 4.05 -6.24
C SER A 164 4.71 4.45 -5.89
N ALA A 165 5.29 3.92 -4.82
CA ALA A 165 6.59 4.39 -4.30
C ALA A 165 7.82 3.91 -5.11
N GLY A 166 7.61 3.32 -6.30
CA GLY A 166 8.63 3.18 -7.36
C GLY A 166 8.36 4.02 -8.60
N ARG A 167 7.23 4.74 -8.66
CA ARG A 167 6.83 5.65 -9.75
C ARG A 167 6.84 7.11 -9.31
N ILE A 168 6.48 7.37 -8.05
CA ILE A 168 6.54 8.70 -7.46
C ILE A 168 8.01 9.05 -7.17
N PRO A 169 8.55 10.12 -7.77
CA PRO A 169 9.92 10.55 -7.53
C PRO A 169 10.12 10.95 -6.06
N ASP A 170 11.28 10.62 -5.48
CA ASP A 170 11.66 11.21 -4.19
C ASP A 170 11.89 12.72 -4.35
N PHE A 171 10.93 13.49 -3.86
CA PHE A 171 10.92 14.93 -3.96
C PHE A 171 11.40 15.65 -2.71
N THR A 172 11.57 14.92 -1.60
CA THR A 172 11.84 15.52 -0.29
C THR A 172 13.17 16.28 -0.26
N ALA A 173 14.15 15.83 -1.05
CA ALA A 173 15.47 16.45 -1.16
C ALA A 173 15.50 17.74 -2.00
N LYS A 174 14.60 17.90 -2.99
CA LYS A 174 14.61 19.07 -3.90
C LYS A 174 13.47 20.06 -3.65
N VAL A 175 12.42 19.64 -2.95
CA VAL A 175 11.22 20.45 -2.70
C VAL A 175 11.24 20.97 -1.25
N PRO A 176 10.96 22.27 -1.02
CA PRO A 176 10.79 22.80 0.33
C PRO A 176 9.68 22.09 1.12
N ALA A 177 9.90 21.85 2.42
CA ALA A 177 8.98 21.10 3.30
C ALA A 177 7.54 21.62 3.28
N GLU A 178 7.36 22.95 3.25
CA GLU A 178 6.06 23.62 3.16
C GLU A 178 5.23 23.28 1.90
N LYS A 179 5.87 22.71 0.87
CA LYS A 179 5.22 22.29 -0.38
C LYS A 179 5.07 20.78 -0.50
N HIS A 180 5.58 19.98 0.44
CA HIS A 180 5.57 18.52 0.35
C HIS A 180 4.16 17.97 0.18
N GLU A 181 3.18 18.51 0.92
CA GLU A 181 1.79 18.09 0.82
C GLU A 181 1.22 18.29 -0.61
N CYS A 182 1.60 19.39 -1.27
CA CYS A 182 1.18 19.70 -2.64
C CYS A 182 1.78 18.72 -3.65
N TYR A 183 3.08 18.45 -3.53
CA TYR A 183 3.80 17.53 -4.42
C TYR A 183 3.35 16.10 -4.24
N GLN A 184 3.12 15.68 -2.99
CA GLN A 184 2.56 14.38 -2.70
C GLN A 184 1.20 14.19 -3.38
N LEU A 185 0.27 15.15 -3.20
CA LEU A 185 -1.04 15.09 -3.86
C LEU A 185 -0.91 15.09 -5.40
N LEU A 186 0.02 15.88 -5.96
CA LEU A 186 0.24 15.95 -7.40
C LEU A 186 0.70 14.59 -7.94
N PHE A 187 1.72 13.99 -7.35
CA PHE A 187 2.29 12.74 -7.82
C PHE A 187 1.38 11.54 -7.58
N GLU A 188 0.71 11.45 -6.42
CA GLU A 188 -0.35 10.46 -6.20
C GLU A 188 -1.50 10.59 -7.21
N THR A 189 -1.74 11.79 -7.74
CA THR A 189 -2.77 11.98 -8.78
C THR A 189 -2.25 11.61 -10.16
N ILE A 190 -1.01 11.94 -10.50
CA ILE A 190 -0.39 11.53 -11.77
C ILE A 190 -0.34 10.01 -11.85
N ASP A 191 0.18 9.34 -10.82
CA ASP A 191 0.27 7.88 -10.79
C ASP A 191 -1.10 7.20 -10.90
N ALA A 192 -2.11 7.73 -10.20
CA ALA A 192 -3.47 7.21 -10.27
C ALA A 192 -4.09 7.38 -11.67
N VAL A 193 -3.86 8.51 -12.35
CA VAL A 193 -4.42 8.72 -13.69
C VAL A 193 -3.67 7.91 -14.75
N GLN A 194 -2.34 7.76 -14.63
CA GLN A 194 -1.55 6.93 -15.54
C GLN A 194 -1.87 5.44 -15.41
N SER A 195 -2.15 4.96 -14.20
CA SER A 195 -2.53 3.55 -13.99
C SER A 195 -3.90 3.19 -14.58
N GLU A 196 -4.78 4.18 -14.81
CA GLU A 196 -6.07 3.98 -15.49
C GLU A 196 -5.97 4.07 -17.02
N SER A 197 -4.96 4.75 -17.57
CA SER A 197 -4.81 4.95 -19.02
C SER A 197 -3.39 5.37 -19.40
N ASP A 198 -2.86 4.76 -20.48
CA ASP A 198 -1.59 5.18 -21.12
C ASP A 198 -1.71 6.49 -21.94
N SER A 199 -2.82 7.23 -21.79
CA SER A 199 -3.06 8.47 -22.52
C SER A 199 -2.46 9.69 -21.81
N ALA A 200 -2.09 10.69 -22.62
CA ALA A 200 -1.48 11.92 -22.12
C ALA A 200 -2.45 12.68 -21.20
N ILE A 201 -1.97 13.17 -20.06
CA ILE A 201 -2.82 13.72 -18.99
C ILE A 201 -2.93 15.23 -19.13
N PHE A 202 -4.12 15.74 -19.46
CA PHE A 202 -4.35 17.18 -19.50
C PHE A 202 -4.26 17.81 -18.10
N ALA A 203 -3.62 18.96 -17.99
CA ALA A 203 -3.51 19.69 -16.72
C ALA A 203 -4.88 20.01 -16.08
N SER A 204 -5.92 20.23 -16.89
CA SER A 204 -7.29 20.45 -16.40
C SER A 204 -7.88 19.20 -15.73
N GLN A 205 -7.67 18.03 -16.31
CA GLN A 205 -8.09 16.73 -15.75
C GLN A 205 -7.31 16.40 -14.48
N LEU A 206 -6.01 16.67 -14.47
CA LEU A 206 -5.19 16.45 -13.28
C LEU A 206 -5.65 17.35 -12.13
N LYS A 207 -5.86 18.64 -12.39
CA LYS A 207 -6.38 19.61 -11.40
C LYS A 207 -7.76 19.24 -10.88
N SER A 208 -8.69 18.83 -11.76
CA SER A 208 -10.04 18.43 -11.32
C SER A 208 -10.00 17.17 -10.44
N THR A 209 -9.10 16.23 -10.74
CA THR A 209 -8.88 15.02 -9.96
C THR A 209 -8.27 15.32 -8.59
N MET A 210 -7.26 16.21 -8.53
CA MET A 210 -6.69 16.69 -7.27
C MET A 210 -7.76 17.37 -6.39
N ARG A 211 -8.63 18.20 -6.97
CA ARG A 211 -9.74 18.84 -6.24
C ARG A 211 -10.82 17.84 -5.81
N ARG A 212 -11.00 16.71 -6.51
CA ARG A 212 -11.88 15.63 -6.08
C ARG A 212 -11.30 14.87 -4.89
N LYS A 213 -9.98 14.61 -4.89
CA LYS A 213 -9.27 13.98 -3.75
C LYS A 213 -9.18 14.91 -2.53
N ARG A 214 -8.90 16.20 -2.74
CA ARG A 214 -8.85 17.24 -1.70
C ARG A 214 -9.62 18.50 -2.14
N PRO A 215 -10.90 18.65 -1.75
CA PRO A 215 -11.75 19.79 -2.14
C PRO A 215 -11.16 21.18 -1.85
N GLN A 216 -10.40 21.30 -0.77
CA GLN A 216 -9.72 22.52 -0.32
C GLN A 216 -8.43 22.85 -1.09
N PHE A 217 -8.00 21.97 -2.00
CA PHE A 217 -6.77 22.17 -2.75
C PHE A 217 -6.82 23.44 -3.62
N SER A 218 -5.78 24.26 -3.48
CA SER A 218 -5.51 25.43 -4.31
C SER A 218 -4.00 25.61 -4.43
N GLU A 219 -3.49 25.76 -5.64
CA GLU A 219 -2.06 25.93 -5.87
C GLU A 219 -1.53 27.24 -5.29
N ARG A 220 -2.43 28.23 -5.17
CA ARG A 220 -2.12 29.53 -4.54
C ARG A 220 -1.75 29.38 -3.07
N SER A 221 -2.34 28.42 -2.37
CA SER A 221 -2.02 28.12 -0.97
C SER A 221 -0.58 27.63 -0.79
N PHE A 222 0.03 27.11 -1.85
CA PHE A 222 1.41 26.62 -1.87
C PHE A 222 2.37 27.56 -2.63
N GLY A 223 1.95 28.82 -2.85
CA GLY A 223 2.78 29.88 -3.45
C GLY A 223 2.79 29.92 -4.98
N TYR A 224 1.97 29.12 -5.67
CA TYR A 224 1.93 29.11 -7.13
C TYR A 224 0.84 30.04 -7.69
N ARG A 225 1.22 30.87 -8.67
CA ARG A 225 0.29 31.78 -9.36
C ARG A 225 -0.71 31.06 -10.28
N SER A 226 -0.35 29.86 -10.77
CA SER A 226 -1.21 29.01 -11.60
C SER A 226 -0.82 27.53 -11.47
N PHE A 227 -1.72 26.63 -11.84
CA PHE A 227 -1.43 25.19 -11.89
C PHE A 227 -0.33 24.84 -12.88
N THR A 228 -0.29 25.53 -14.03
CA THR A 228 0.81 25.41 -14.99
C THR A 228 2.17 25.75 -14.37
N LYS A 229 2.24 26.72 -13.44
CA LYS A 229 3.51 27.04 -12.75
C LYS A 229 3.94 25.92 -11.80
N LEU A 230 3.01 25.27 -11.10
CA LEU A 230 3.31 24.07 -10.31
C LEU A 230 3.87 22.95 -11.21
N LEU A 231 3.22 22.67 -12.33
CA LEU A 231 3.68 21.64 -13.27
C LEU A 231 5.06 21.96 -13.88
N ASN A 232 5.28 23.21 -14.27
CA ASN A 232 6.58 23.65 -14.80
C ASN A 232 7.69 23.53 -13.75
N GLU A 233 7.43 23.86 -12.49
CA GLU A 233 8.43 23.70 -11.42
C GLU A 233 8.72 22.21 -11.15
N ALA A 234 7.71 21.37 -11.06
CA ALA A 234 7.88 19.92 -10.94
C ALA A 234 8.68 19.32 -12.12
N SER A 235 8.43 19.79 -13.34
CA SER A 235 9.19 19.38 -14.52
C SER A 235 10.64 19.89 -14.48
N SER A 236 10.87 21.12 -13.99
CA SER A 236 12.23 21.69 -13.86
C SER A 236 13.11 20.92 -12.86
N TYR A 237 12.51 20.29 -11.84
CA TYR A 237 13.22 19.39 -10.93
C TYR A 237 13.52 18.01 -11.53
N GLY A 238 12.98 17.74 -12.73
CA GLY A 238 13.10 16.47 -13.42
C GLY A 238 12.15 15.40 -12.86
N PHE A 239 11.06 15.79 -12.19
CA PHE A 239 10.11 14.80 -11.65
C PHE A 239 9.12 14.31 -12.71
N ILE A 240 8.69 15.20 -13.60
CA ILE A 240 7.67 14.92 -14.61
C ILE A 240 8.06 15.49 -15.98
N LYS A 241 7.61 14.83 -17.04
CA LYS A 241 7.69 15.34 -18.42
C LYS A 241 6.38 16.03 -18.77
N ILE A 242 6.48 17.24 -19.32
CA ILE A 242 5.32 18.00 -19.78
C ILE A 242 5.57 18.53 -21.19
N HIS A 243 4.51 18.61 -21.99
CA HIS A 243 4.50 19.34 -23.25
C HIS A 243 3.28 20.24 -23.33
N THR A 244 3.26 21.13 -24.32
CA THR A 244 2.10 21.98 -24.59
C THR A 244 1.34 21.41 -25.78
N ASP A 245 0.04 21.16 -25.60
CA ASP A 245 -0.81 20.73 -26.71
C ASP A 245 -0.94 21.86 -27.73
N GLN A 246 -0.58 21.59 -28.99
CA GLN A 246 -0.54 22.59 -30.06
C GLN A 246 -1.93 23.12 -30.45
N LYS A 247 -3.01 22.38 -30.14
CA LYS A 247 -4.39 22.78 -30.47
C LYS A 247 -5.04 23.63 -29.40
N SER A 248 -4.84 23.31 -28.13
CA SER A 248 -5.49 23.98 -26.99
C SER A 248 -4.57 24.94 -26.22
N GLY A 249 -3.25 24.89 -26.43
CA GLY A 249 -2.28 25.65 -25.65
C GLY A 249 -2.18 25.20 -24.18
N THR A 250 -2.81 24.07 -23.83
CA THR A 250 -2.86 23.57 -22.45
C THR A 250 -1.64 22.69 -22.17
N ALA A 251 -1.12 22.75 -20.94
CA ALA A 251 -0.08 21.83 -20.50
C ALA A 251 -0.63 20.40 -20.42
N VAL A 252 0.16 19.45 -20.91
CA VAL A 252 -0.10 18.02 -20.88
C VAL A 252 1.07 17.35 -20.17
N VAL A 253 0.76 16.43 -19.26
CA VAL A 253 1.73 15.65 -18.49
C VAL A 253 1.88 14.28 -19.14
N ASP A 254 3.10 13.97 -19.56
CA ASP A 254 3.46 12.69 -20.20
C ASP A 254 3.75 11.58 -19.18
N GLY A 255 4.06 11.98 -17.94
CA GLY A 255 4.35 11.06 -16.84
C GLY A 255 5.54 11.47 -16.01
N PHE A 256 5.98 10.57 -15.15
CA PHE A 256 7.23 10.72 -14.41
C PHE A 256 8.46 10.59 -15.33
N CYS A 257 9.55 11.26 -14.96
CA CYS A 257 10.84 11.02 -15.59
C CYS A 257 11.42 9.69 -15.07
N GLU A 258 11.99 8.88 -15.98
CA GLU A 258 12.82 7.71 -15.66
C GLU A 258 14.16 8.10 -15.04
#